data_AF-A0A953GZH8-F1
#
_entry.id   AF-A0A953GZH8-F1
#
_cell.length_a   1.000
_cell.length_b   1.000
_cell.length_c   1.000
_cell.angle_alpha   90.00
_cell.angle_beta   90.00
_cell.angle_gamma   90.00
#
_symmetry.space_group_name_H-M   'P 1'
#
loop_
_entity.id
_entity.type
_entity.pdbx_description
1 polymer ?
#
loop_
_entity_poly.entity_id
_entity_poly.type
_entity_poly.pdbx_seq_one_letter_code
_entity_poly.pdbx_strand_id
1 'polypeptide(L)' 'MKKLPLIASSLILGVVFLISATTSFGKPEYTKKEKKACTTCHVSAKSKDLNDTGKCYHEKKDLKTCAK' A
#
# COMPACT_ATOMS: atom_id res chain seq x y z
N MET A 1 15.99 7.27 38.29
CA MET A 1 16.91 7.68 37.21
C MET A 1 17.23 6.61 36.14
N LYS A 2 16.79 5.33 36.25
CA LYS A 2 17.08 4.27 35.25
C LYS A 2 16.18 4.27 33.99
N LYS A 3 15.15 5.11 33.94
CA LYS A 3 14.18 5.15 32.82
C LYS A 3 14.53 6.19 31.75
N LEU A 4 15.36 7.18 32.08
CA LEU A 4 15.73 8.27 31.18
C LEU A 4 16.36 7.81 29.84
N PRO A 5 17.31 6.85 29.81
CA PRO A 5 17.86 6.37 28.53
C PRO A 5 16.83 5.55 27.75
N LEU A 6 15.89 4.89 28.43
CA LEU A 6 14.86 4.05 27.82
C LEU A 6 13.78 4.90 27.12
N ILE A 7 13.46 6.05 27.69
CA ILE A 7 12.54 7.05 27.11
C ILE A 7 13.20 7.71 25.88
N ALA A 8 14.49 8.04 25.97
CA ALA A 8 15.23 8.61 24.85
C ALA A 8 15.32 7.63 23.66
N SER A 9 15.65 6.36 23.91
CA SER A 9 15.71 5.35 22.85
C SER A 9 14.35 5.05 22.20
N SER A 10 13.26 5.05 22.98
CA SER A 10 11.92 4.83 22.44
C SER A 10 11.40 6.01 21.62
N LEU A 11 11.77 7.25 21.98
CA LEU A 11 11.50 8.44 21.16
C LEU A 11 12.23 8.38 19.80
N ILE A 12 13.52 8.02 19.81
CA ILE A 12 14.31 7.91 18.56
C ILE A 12 13.71 6.82 17.66
N LEU A 13 13.34 5.67 18.23
CA LEU A 13 12.74 4.57 17.47
C LEU A 13 11.37 4.94 16.90
N GLY A 14 10.55 5.66 17.67
CA GLY A 14 9.26 6.18 17.23
C GLY A 14 9.38 7.17 16.08
N VAL A 15 10.36 8.09 16.16
CA VAL A 15 10.63 9.03 15.07
C VAL A 15 11.05 8.28 13.81
N VAL A 16 12.03 7.37 13.89
CA VAL A 16 12.51 6.57 12.73
C VAL A 16 11.38 5.76 12.08
N PHE A 17 10.46 5.21 12.88
CA PHE A 17 9.30 4.48 12.36
C PHE A 17 8.34 5.39 11.59
N LEU A 18 8.07 6.59 12.10
CA LEU A 18 7.18 7.55 11.45
C LEU A 18 7.74 8.06 10.11
N ILE A 19 9.04 8.33 10.00
CA ILE A 19 9.68 8.70 8.72
C ILE A 19 9.74 7.53 7.73
N SER A 20 9.75 6.29 8.21
CA SER A 20 9.79 5.08 7.38
C SER A 20 8.41 4.58 6.94
N ALA A 21 7.33 5.19 7.46
CA ALA A 21 5.97 4.83 7.13
C ALA A 21 5.65 5.20 5.67
N THR A 22 5.86 4.25 4.75
CA THR A 22 5.47 4.44 3.35
C THR A 22 3.95 4.48 3.23
N THR A 23 3.42 5.49 2.55
CA THR A 23 1.99 5.57 2.22
C THR A 23 1.63 4.41 1.30
N SER A 24 0.90 3.43 1.83
CA SER A 24 0.34 2.36 1.01
C SER A 24 -0.79 2.95 0.18
N PHE A 25 -0.53 3.19 -1.11
CA PHE A 25 -1.56 3.63 -2.07
C PHE A 25 -2.55 2.52 -2.43
N GLY A 26 -2.31 1.29 -1.98
CA GLY A 26 -3.25 0.19 -2.16
C GLY A 26 -4.45 0.36 -1.25
N LYS A 27 -5.63 0.65 -1.82
CA LYS A 27 -6.88 0.64 -1.04
C LYS A 27 -7.11 -0.78 -0.50
N PRO A 28 -7.13 -0.98 0.83
CA PRO A 28 -7.23 -2.31 1.42
C PRO A 28 -8.54 -3.02 1.08
N GLU A 29 -9.58 -2.28 0.71
CA GLU A 29 -10.86 -2.85 0.24
C GLU A 29 -10.71 -3.63 -1.07
N TYR A 30 -9.92 -3.12 -2.03
CA TYR A 30 -9.76 -3.76 -3.33
C TYR A 30 -8.83 -4.98 -3.25
N THR A 31 -7.77 -4.92 -2.45
CA THR A 31 -6.89 -6.06 -2.21
C THR A 31 -7.62 -7.20 -1.47
N LYS A 32 -8.51 -6.88 -0.53
CA LYS A 32 -9.35 -7.88 0.15
C LYS A 32 -10.38 -8.53 -0.77
N LYS A 33 -11.02 -7.73 -1.64
CA LYS A 33 -12.02 -8.20 -2.60
C LYS A 33 -11.41 -9.10 -3.66
N GLU A 34 -10.36 -8.61 -4.33
CA GLU A 34 -9.83 -9.24 -5.54
C GLU A 34 -8.69 -10.23 -5.26
N LYS A 35 -7.92 -10.01 -4.18
CA LYS A 35 -6.80 -10.88 -3.76
C LYS A 35 -5.78 -11.16 -4.88
N LYS A 36 -5.63 -10.23 -5.82
CA LYS A 36 -4.66 -10.30 -6.92
C LYS A 36 -3.41 -9.47 -6.61
N ALA A 37 -2.31 -9.80 -7.28
CA ALA A 37 -1.07 -9.04 -7.18
C ALA A 37 -1.27 -7.59 -7.67
N CYS A 38 -0.56 -6.63 -7.08
CA CYS A 38 -0.66 -5.21 -7.45
C CYS A 38 -0.40 -4.96 -8.94
N THR A 39 0.48 -5.77 -9.54
CA THR A 39 0.81 -5.74 -10.98
C THR A 39 -0.34 -6.13 -11.90
N THR A 40 -1.44 -6.67 -11.34
CA THR A 40 -2.66 -6.96 -12.11
C THR A 40 -3.33 -5.67 -12.57
N CYS A 41 -3.32 -4.62 -11.75
CA CYS A 41 -3.91 -3.32 -12.08
C CYS A 41 -2.86 -2.22 -12.32
N HIS A 42 -1.66 -2.35 -11.74
CA HIS A 42 -0.59 -1.37 -11.87
C HIS A 42 0.50 -1.84 -12.83
N VAL A 43 1.15 -0.90 -13.51
CA VAL A 43 2.29 -1.20 -14.39
C VAL A 43 3.45 -1.83 -13.61
N SER A 44 3.66 -1.40 -12.36
CA SER A 44 4.61 -2.00 -11.44
C SER A 44 4.11 -1.93 -9.99
N ALA A 45 4.60 -2.83 -9.15
CA ALA A 45 4.28 -2.80 -7.73
C ALA A 45 4.78 -1.47 -7.12
N LYS A 46 3.89 -0.77 -6.38
CA LYS A 46 4.10 0.57 -5.80
C LYS A 46 4.05 1.75 -6.78
N SER A 47 3.77 1.54 -8.07
CA SER A 47 3.48 2.65 -8.97
C SER A 47 2.05 3.14 -8.82
N LYS A 48 1.81 4.43 -9.09
CA LYS A 48 0.47 5.00 -9.25
C LYS A 48 -0.11 4.73 -10.64
N ASP A 49 0.72 4.40 -11.61
CA ASP A 49 0.31 4.14 -12.98
C ASP A 49 -0.49 2.85 -13.08
N LEU A 50 -1.65 2.96 -13.72
CA LEU A 50 -2.55 1.84 -14.00
C LEU A 50 -2.25 1.30 -15.40
N ASN A 51 -2.21 -0.03 -15.52
CA ASN A 51 -2.21 -0.71 -16.81
C ASN A 51 -3.65 -0.75 -17.39
N ASP A 52 -3.84 -1.39 -18.53
CA ASP A 52 -5.16 -1.44 -19.19
C ASP A 52 -6.23 -2.12 -18.34
N THR A 53 -5.88 -3.20 -17.62
CA THR A 53 -6.76 -3.87 -16.65
C THR A 53 -7.15 -2.94 -15.51
N GLY A 54 -6.19 -2.17 -14.97
CA GLY A 54 -6.42 -1.21 -13.90
C GLY A 54 -7.30 -0.03 -14.33
N LYS A 55 -7.13 0.46 -15.56
CA LYS A 55 -8.00 1.48 -16.17
C LYS A 55 -9.43 0.94 -16.34
N CYS A 56 -9.59 -0.27 -16.88
CA CYS A 56 -10.90 -0.92 -17.00
C CYS A 56 -11.57 -1.13 -15.63
N TYR A 57 -10.80 -1.57 -14.62
CA TYR A 57 -11.32 -1.79 -13.28
C TYR A 57 -11.74 -0.49 -12.59
N HIS A 58 -11.06 0.64 -12.88
CA HIS A 58 -11.46 1.95 -12.36
C HIS A 58 -12.91 2.28 -12.77
N GLU A 59 -13.27 2.01 -14.03
CA GLU A 59 -14.60 2.29 -14.56
C GLU A 59 -15.64 1.26 -14.11
N LYS A 60 -15.32 -0.03 -14.26
CA LYS A 60 -16.29 -1.13 -14.05
C LYS A 60 -16.36 -1.65 -12.61
N LYS A 61 -15.32 -1.44 -11.81
CA LYS A 61 -15.16 -1.97 -10.44
C LYS A 61 -15.33 -3.48 -10.32
N ASP A 62 -15.11 -4.20 -11.43
CA ASP A 62 -15.21 -5.65 -11.53
C ASP A 62 -14.00 -6.19 -12.28
N LEU A 63 -13.18 -7.01 -11.61
CA LEU A 63 -11.93 -7.49 -12.18
C LEU A 63 -12.18 -8.66 -13.13
N LYS A 64 -13.26 -9.43 -12.98
CA LYS A 64 -13.58 -10.55 -13.88
C LYS A 64 -13.87 -10.07 -15.29
N THR A 65 -14.45 -8.89 -15.43
CA THR A 65 -14.75 -8.28 -16.73
C THR A 65 -13.52 -7.63 -17.38
N CYS A 66 -12.48 -7.35 -16.60
CA CYS A 66 -11.30 -6.60 -17.05
C CYS A 66 -10.01 -7.43 -17.14
N ALA A 67 -9.89 -8.50 -16.35
CA ALA A 67 -8.79 -9.45 -16.42
C ALA A 67 -9.17 -10.57 -17.41
N LYS A 68 -8.65 -10.45 -18.63
CA LYS A 68 -8.68 -11.53 -19.63
C LYS A 68 -7.69 -12.63 -19.27
#